data_AF-A0A4Y7PY59-F1
#
_entry.id   AF-A0A4Y7PY59-F1
#
_cell.length_a   1.000
_cell.length_b   1.000
_cell.length_c   1.000
_cell.angle_alpha   90.00
_cell.angle_beta   90.00
_cell.angle_gamma   90.00
#
_symmetry.space_group_name_H-M   'P 1'
#
loop_
_entity.id
_entity.type
_entity.pdbx_description
1 polymer ?
#
loop_
_entity_poly.entity_id
_entity_poly.type
_entity_poly.pdbx_seq_one_letter_code
_entity_poly.pdbx_strand_id
1 'polypeptide(L)'
;MTFATLLALAASVAFVNAQTPSYLSPVLLEAGNNAGKCLTASSNTDGAAVAIQDCTGADSQKWTFTGGSVKIFGNTKCLDVKGGVNADGTKLQIWTCGSGNQNQQFYYTGDNRLAWTNHGKCTDLTGGSQTNGNVIQVWTCTGGNANQVWNAGYFHTQLPSKSENGQSGTNNCGTTNSQSSQCQTAWINDVDDFCLWAPPSVGTIGDTERVEVAYCTKTGRGSRTMPNGALTGVHFVKTPDYVQVTGVGDFTKINIPRGDAGGELDPHGADGNGNPVGGLVYGNSFGNALQYHEWTSFISDSEFCFRACTGPNAAKNCNHIYDVMGCFWNMPANYDSGVFESCQGNDDLPMGVYGTSTWFQGVNPTPPAHPAAASSQCRTVPTVTATPLKRRREVMKRAFAPAPAPL
;
A
#
# COMPACT_ATOMS: atom_id res chain seq x y z
N MET A 1 23.26 -26.65 -59.45
CA MET A 1 23.21 -25.22 -59.10
C MET A 1 22.02 -25.02 -58.18
N THR A 2 22.25 -25.11 -56.88
CA THR A 2 21.21 -24.91 -55.84
C THR A 2 21.52 -23.59 -55.14
N PHE A 3 20.65 -22.60 -55.34
CA PHE A 3 20.71 -21.31 -54.66
C PHE A 3 20.26 -21.49 -53.20
N ALA A 4 21.14 -21.17 -52.25
CA ALA A 4 20.79 -21.02 -50.85
C ALA A 4 20.34 -19.59 -50.60
N THR A 5 19.06 -19.40 -50.30
CA THR A 5 18.48 -18.12 -49.85
C THR A 5 18.87 -17.90 -48.38
N LEU A 6 19.68 -16.87 -48.11
CA LEU A 6 19.87 -16.36 -46.74
C LEU A 6 18.56 -15.70 -46.27
N LEU A 7 17.92 -16.28 -45.25
CA LEU A 7 16.94 -15.55 -44.44
C LEU A 7 17.71 -14.63 -43.48
N ALA A 8 17.58 -13.32 -43.66
CA ALA A 8 17.99 -12.36 -42.65
C ALA A 8 17.00 -12.40 -41.48
N LEU A 9 17.45 -12.82 -40.28
CA LEU A 9 16.69 -12.59 -39.05
C LEU A 9 16.70 -11.09 -38.76
N ALA A 10 15.58 -10.42 -39.02
CA ALA A 10 15.33 -9.11 -38.41
C ALA A 10 15.11 -9.34 -36.91
N ALA A 11 16.08 -8.92 -36.09
CA ALA A 11 15.87 -8.81 -34.65
C ALA A 11 14.84 -7.69 -34.42
N SER A 12 13.60 -8.06 -34.13
CA SER A 12 12.61 -7.13 -33.60
C SER A 12 13.10 -6.66 -32.23
N VAL A 13 13.60 -5.43 -32.16
CA VAL A 13 13.79 -4.75 -30.89
C VAL A 13 12.40 -4.56 -30.31
N ALA A 14 12.02 -5.39 -29.34
CA ALA A 14 10.83 -5.12 -28.56
C ALA A 14 11.07 -3.77 -27.87
N PHE A 15 10.32 -2.75 -28.30
CA PHE A 15 10.21 -1.52 -27.53
C PHE A 15 9.58 -1.92 -26.21
N VAL A 16 10.40 -2.07 -25.17
CA VAL A 16 9.89 -2.14 -23.81
C VAL A 16 9.31 -0.75 -23.57
N ASN A 17 7.98 -0.60 -23.65
CA ASN A 17 7.34 0.61 -23.15
C ASN A 17 7.89 0.85 -21.75
N ALA A 18 8.36 2.06 -21.46
CA ALA A 18 8.83 2.42 -20.14
C ALA A 18 7.71 2.10 -19.15
N GLN A 19 7.91 1.05 -18.36
CA GLN A 19 6.93 0.60 -17.39
C GLN A 19 6.72 1.72 -16.37
N THR A 20 5.46 1.93 -16.00
CA THR A 20 5.02 2.92 -15.01
C THR A 20 4.40 2.19 -13.83
N PRO A 21 4.23 2.85 -12.67
CA PRO A 21 3.40 2.30 -11.60
C PRO A 21 1.99 1.96 -12.11
N SER A 22 1.33 0.98 -11.49
CA SER A 22 -0.10 0.70 -11.72
C SER A 22 -0.96 1.92 -11.37
N TYR A 23 -0.55 2.63 -10.30
CA TYR A 23 -1.18 3.86 -9.84
C TYR A 23 -1.06 5.01 -10.84
N LEU A 24 -2.20 5.64 -11.10
CA LEU A 24 -2.36 6.76 -12.01
C LEU A 24 -1.65 8.01 -11.47
N SER A 25 -0.81 8.61 -12.32
CA SER A 25 -0.12 9.86 -12.01
C SER A 25 -1.09 11.04 -11.82
N PRO A 26 -0.72 12.07 -11.02
CA PRO A 26 0.53 12.16 -10.26
C PRO A 26 0.52 11.31 -8.99
N VAL A 27 1.65 10.72 -8.66
CA VAL A 27 1.86 9.89 -7.46
C VAL A 27 2.91 10.49 -6.54
N LEU A 28 2.86 10.12 -5.27
CA LEU A 28 4.01 10.18 -4.39
C LEU A 28 4.94 8.99 -4.71
N LEU A 29 6.24 9.17 -4.53
CA LEU A 29 7.21 8.08 -4.52
C LEU A 29 7.77 7.97 -3.11
N GLU A 30 7.31 6.95 -2.39
CA GLU A 30 7.54 6.73 -0.98
C GLU A 30 8.66 5.70 -0.79
N ALA A 31 9.62 5.95 0.10
CA ALA A 31 10.72 5.02 0.32
C ALA A 31 10.19 3.68 0.86
N GLY A 32 10.59 2.55 0.25
CA GLY A 32 10.11 1.21 0.66
C GLY A 32 10.40 0.87 2.13
N ASN A 33 11.48 1.41 2.68
CA ASN A 33 11.84 1.26 4.10
C ASN A 33 10.94 2.04 5.06
N ASN A 34 10.21 3.06 4.57
CA ASN A 34 9.33 3.92 5.36
C ASN A 34 8.42 4.72 4.42
N ALA A 35 7.17 4.27 4.28
CA ALA A 35 6.17 4.91 3.43
C ALA A 35 5.86 6.37 3.84
N GLY A 36 6.32 6.84 5.01
CA GLY A 36 6.16 8.21 5.46
C GLY A 36 7.17 9.19 4.87
N LYS A 37 8.15 8.71 4.09
CA LYS A 37 9.20 9.51 3.45
C LYS A 37 9.02 9.55 1.94
N CYS A 38 8.88 10.74 1.38
CA CYS A 38 8.60 10.97 -0.03
C CYS A 38 9.78 11.58 -0.78
N LEU A 39 10.01 11.11 -2.00
CA LEU A 39 10.91 11.73 -2.97
C LEU A 39 10.44 13.16 -3.26
N THR A 40 11.31 14.13 -2.98
CA THR A 40 10.96 15.55 -2.92
C THR A 40 12.01 16.39 -3.65
N ALA A 41 11.59 17.28 -4.54
CA ALA A 41 12.47 18.32 -5.09
C ALA A 41 12.59 19.50 -4.12
N SER A 42 13.82 19.96 -3.85
CA SER A 42 14.07 21.02 -2.85
C SER A 42 13.52 22.40 -3.24
N SER A 43 13.36 22.67 -4.54
CA SER A 43 12.80 23.91 -5.11
C SER A 43 12.41 23.67 -6.57
N ASN A 44 11.68 24.61 -7.19
CA ASN A 44 11.36 24.58 -8.63
C ASN A 44 12.42 25.34 -9.45
N THR A 45 13.68 24.92 -9.37
CA THR A 45 14.81 25.52 -10.10
C THR A 45 15.69 24.42 -10.68
N ASP A 46 16.33 24.67 -11.82
CA ASP A 46 17.27 23.71 -12.40
C ASP A 46 18.44 23.44 -11.45
N GLY A 47 18.78 22.16 -11.29
CA GLY A 47 19.81 21.70 -10.36
C GLY A 47 19.35 21.59 -8.91
N ALA A 48 18.07 21.85 -8.60
CA ALA A 48 17.52 21.60 -7.28
C ALA A 48 17.66 20.11 -6.92
N ALA A 49 18.10 19.84 -5.70
CA ALA A 49 18.35 18.48 -5.24
C ALA A 49 17.05 17.70 -5.12
N VAL A 50 17.11 16.41 -5.45
CA VAL A 50 16.05 15.46 -5.12
C VAL A 50 16.47 14.73 -3.86
N ALA A 51 15.66 14.84 -2.81
CA ALA A 51 15.91 14.32 -1.48
C ALA A 51 14.65 13.65 -0.93
N ILE A 52 14.74 12.94 0.19
CA ILE A 52 13.55 12.54 0.95
C ILE A 52 13.13 13.63 1.94
N GLN A 53 11.82 13.78 2.12
CA GLN A 53 11.18 14.57 3.18
C GLN A 53 9.99 13.79 3.73
N ASP A 54 9.41 14.23 4.84
CA ASP A 54 8.10 13.74 5.26
C ASP A 54 7.09 13.95 4.13
N CYS A 55 6.22 12.96 3.92
CA CYS A 55 5.14 13.08 2.95
C CYS A 55 4.12 14.12 3.41
N THR A 56 3.82 15.09 2.55
CA THR A 56 2.91 16.22 2.81
C THR A 56 1.85 16.42 1.73
N GLY A 57 2.01 15.77 0.57
CA GLY A 57 1.17 16.04 -0.61
C GLY A 57 1.49 17.38 -1.30
N ALA A 58 2.64 18.00 -1.01
CA ALA A 58 3.09 19.19 -1.71
C ALA A 58 3.39 18.91 -3.19
N ASP A 59 3.27 19.92 -4.04
CA ASP A 59 3.56 19.79 -5.48
C ASP A 59 5.02 19.42 -5.77
N SER A 60 5.93 19.69 -4.82
CA SER A 60 7.32 19.24 -4.85
C SER A 60 7.52 17.75 -4.56
N GLN A 61 6.45 16.99 -4.34
CA GLN A 61 6.44 15.54 -4.10
C GLN A 61 5.59 14.76 -5.11
N LYS A 62 4.92 15.47 -6.03
CA LYS A 62 3.98 14.87 -7.00
C LYS A 62 4.67 14.61 -8.32
N TRP A 63 4.90 13.33 -8.59
CA TRP A 63 5.62 12.87 -9.77
C TRP A 63 4.66 12.29 -10.81
N THR A 64 4.86 12.69 -12.07
CA THR A 64 4.08 12.24 -13.22
C THR A 64 4.96 11.41 -14.14
N PHE A 65 4.57 10.16 -14.40
CA PHE A 65 5.25 9.29 -15.36
C PHE A 65 4.69 9.54 -16.76
N THR A 66 5.53 9.93 -17.72
CA THR A 66 5.10 10.14 -19.11
C THR A 66 6.26 9.99 -20.08
N GLY A 67 6.10 9.10 -21.07
CA GLY A 67 7.03 8.98 -22.19
C GLY A 67 8.47 8.67 -21.76
N GLY A 68 8.64 7.84 -20.73
CA GLY A 68 9.94 7.50 -20.15
C GLY A 68 10.53 8.57 -19.22
N SER A 69 9.85 9.70 -18.99
CA SER A 69 10.29 10.72 -18.05
C SER A 69 9.45 10.72 -16.76
N VAL A 70 10.09 11.07 -15.65
CA VAL A 70 9.44 11.28 -14.34
C VAL A 70 9.42 12.78 -14.06
N LYS A 71 8.26 13.39 -14.18
CA LYS A 71 8.10 14.84 -14.25
C LYS A 71 7.51 15.42 -12.97
N ILE A 72 7.78 16.69 -12.70
CA ILE A 72 7.30 17.43 -11.52
C ILE A 72 7.01 18.90 -11.87
N PHE A 73 6.32 19.61 -10.98
CA PHE A 73 5.94 21.03 -11.12
C PHE A 73 5.22 21.33 -12.45
N GLY A 74 4.04 20.71 -12.64
CA GLY A 74 3.24 20.91 -13.84
C GLY A 74 3.89 20.34 -15.11
N ASN A 75 4.70 19.30 -14.96
CA ASN A 75 5.40 18.60 -16.04
C ASN A 75 6.48 19.43 -16.77
N THR A 76 6.97 20.50 -16.15
CA THR A 76 8.03 21.37 -16.70
C THR A 76 9.44 20.94 -16.32
N LYS A 77 9.58 20.22 -15.20
CA LYS A 77 10.84 19.68 -14.69
C LYS A 77 10.80 18.17 -14.69
N CYS A 78 11.96 17.55 -14.86
CA CYS A 78 12.17 16.12 -14.94
C CYS A 78 13.19 15.69 -13.90
N LEU A 79 13.00 14.50 -13.32
CA LEU A 79 14.03 13.79 -12.56
C LEU A 79 15.26 13.61 -13.47
N ASP A 80 16.43 13.96 -12.95
CA ASP A 80 17.65 14.10 -13.74
C ASP A 80 18.85 13.55 -12.97
N VAL A 81 19.64 12.69 -13.63
CA VAL A 81 20.94 12.27 -13.12
C VAL A 81 21.95 13.39 -13.35
N LYS A 82 22.47 13.97 -12.26
CA LYS A 82 23.32 15.16 -12.34
C LYS A 82 24.52 14.96 -13.27
N GLY A 83 24.56 15.76 -14.33
CA GLY A 83 25.63 15.73 -15.33
C GLY A 83 25.67 14.46 -16.20
N GLY A 84 24.67 13.57 -16.10
CA GLY A 84 24.65 12.30 -16.82
C GLY A 84 25.76 11.33 -16.43
N VAL A 85 26.32 11.47 -15.22
CA VAL A 85 27.46 10.67 -14.79
C VAL A 85 26.99 9.29 -14.33
N ASN A 86 27.32 8.25 -15.11
CA ASN A 86 27.06 6.85 -14.76
C ASN A 86 28.09 6.30 -13.77
N ALA A 87 28.02 6.79 -12.54
CA ALA A 87 28.81 6.33 -11.41
C ALA A 87 27.91 6.14 -10.18
N ASP A 88 28.25 5.15 -9.36
CA ASP A 88 27.57 4.96 -8.08
C ASP A 88 27.78 6.19 -7.20
N GLY A 89 26.69 6.69 -6.63
CA GLY A 89 26.71 7.88 -5.78
C GLY A 89 26.45 9.20 -6.52
N THR A 90 26.33 9.20 -7.84
CA THR A 90 25.89 10.39 -8.59
C THR A 90 24.53 10.83 -8.07
N LYS A 91 24.41 12.10 -7.67
CA LYS A 91 23.19 12.62 -7.05
C LYS A 91 22.10 12.92 -8.07
N LEU A 92 20.85 12.73 -7.67
CA LEU A 92 19.69 13.15 -8.44
C LEU A 92 19.37 14.62 -8.18
N GLN A 93 18.91 15.26 -9.24
CA GLN A 93 18.41 16.61 -9.24
C GLN A 93 17.12 16.67 -10.07
N ILE A 94 16.51 17.84 -10.14
CA ILE A 94 15.57 18.15 -11.20
C ILE A 94 16.19 19.11 -12.22
N TRP A 95 15.73 19.00 -13.45
CA TRP A 95 16.12 19.90 -14.52
C TRP A 95 14.96 20.12 -15.50
N THR A 96 14.99 21.21 -16.25
CA THR A 96 14.05 21.46 -17.35
C THR A 96 13.99 20.23 -18.26
N CYS A 97 12.77 19.75 -18.51
CA CYS A 97 12.57 18.55 -19.32
C CYS A 97 13.11 18.75 -20.74
N GLY A 98 14.00 17.87 -21.19
CA GLY A 98 14.57 17.86 -22.54
C GLY A 98 14.11 16.65 -23.34
N SER A 99 13.68 16.86 -24.59
CA SER A 99 13.34 15.74 -25.49
C SER A 99 14.57 14.89 -25.78
N GLY A 100 14.46 13.57 -25.61
CA GLY A 100 15.56 12.63 -25.85
C GLY A 100 16.75 12.74 -24.89
N ASN A 101 16.64 13.54 -23.81
CA ASN A 101 17.70 13.66 -22.81
C ASN A 101 17.79 12.35 -22.02
N GLN A 102 18.88 11.59 -22.25
CA GLN A 102 19.11 10.28 -21.62
C GLN A 102 19.22 10.37 -20.10
N ASN A 103 19.67 11.50 -19.54
CA ASN A 103 19.78 11.71 -18.09
C ASN A 103 18.42 11.76 -17.38
N GLN A 104 17.34 11.91 -18.15
CA GLN A 104 15.97 12.09 -17.68
C GLN A 104 15.05 10.93 -18.06
N GLN A 105 15.62 9.82 -18.54
CA GLN A 105 14.85 8.64 -18.94
C GLN A 105 14.86 7.59 -17.84
N PHE A 106 13.72 7.35 -17.22
CA PHE A 106 13.54 6.33 -16.19
C PHE A 106 12.37 5.43 -16.52
N TYR A 107 12.39 4.22 -15.97
CA TYR A 107 11.27 3.30 -15.98
C TYR A 107 11.09 2.69 -14.59
N TYR A 108 9.85 2.41 -14.24
CA TYR A 108 9.45 1.79 -12.99
C TYR A 108 9.41 0.27 -13.20
N THR A 109 10.00 -0.52 -12.31
CA THR A 109 10.06 -1.98 -12.44
C THR A 109 8.89 -2.64 -11.71
N GLY A 110 8.62 -3.92 -12.02
CA GLY A 110 7.63 -4.72 -11.31
C GLY A 110 7.96 -5.01 -9.84
N ASP A 111 9.22 -4.79 -9.42
CA ASP A 111 9.66 -4.88 -8.02
C ASP A 111 9.87 -3.50 -7.38
N ASN A 112 9.08 -2.51 -7.81
CA ASN A 112 9.00 -1.17 -7.22
C ASN A 112 10.31 -0.36 -7.22
N ARG A 113 11.20 -0.58 -8.20
CA ARG A 113 12.41 0.24 -8.37
C ARG A 113 12.20 1.27 -9.47
N LEU A 114 12.82 2.43 -9.31
CA LEU A 114 12.90 3.44 -10.35
C LEU A 114 14.28 3.39 -11.02
N ALA A 115 14.37 2.79 -12.21
CA ALA A 115 15.62 2.50 -12.90
C ALA A 115 15.94 3.54 -13.99
N TRP A 116 17.20 3.91 -14.09
CA TRP A 116 17.73 4.76 -15.15
C TRP A 116 17.88 3.96 -16.44
N THR A 117 17.08 4.31 -17.45
CA THR A 117 16.90 3.53 -18.69
C THR A 117 18.24 3.26 -19.38
N ASN A 118 18.59 1.99 -19.59
CA ASN A 118 19.82 1.52 -20.25
C ASN A 118 21.15 1.80 -19.52
N HIS A 119 21.13 2.14 -18.22
CA HIS A 119 22.36 2.46 -17.48
C HIS A 119 22.72 1.46 -16.37
N GLY A 120 21.82 0.52 -16.05
CA GLY A 120 22.02 -0.46 -14.96
C GLY A 120 22.01 0.16 -13.55
N LYS A 121 21.47 1.37 -13.42
CA LYS A 121 21.40 2.12 -12.17
C LYS A 121 19.95 2.35 -11.74
N CYS A 122 19.74 2.38 -10.44
CA CYS A 122 18.46 2.58 -9.80
C CYS A 122 18.54 3.80 -8.87
N THR A 123 17.44 4.53 -8.74
CA THR A 123 17.23 5.54 -7.71
C THR A 123 17.41 4.90 -6.34
N ASP A 124 18.32 5.44 -5.54
CA ASP A 124 18.83 4.83 -4.33
C ASP A 124 18.80 5.81 -3.16
N LEU A 125 18.18 5.40 -2.06
CA LEU A 125 18.21 6.11 -0.80
C LEU A 125 19.63 6.06 -0.22
N THR A 126 20.36 7.18 -0.35
CA THR A 126 21.77 7.27 0.04
C THR A 126 22.01 6.72 1.45
N GLY A 127 22.74 5.61 1.52
CA GLY A 127 23.10 4.96 2.79
C GLY A 127 21.92 4.43 3.60
N GLY A 128 20.72 4.33 3.02
CA GLY A 128 19.48 3.96 3.71
C GLY A 128 18.99 4.98 4.74
N SER A 129 19.60 6.17 4.82
CA SER A 129 19.25 7.16 5.84
C SER A 129 17.88 7.75 5.56
N GLN A 130 16.97 7.62 6.52
CA GLN A 130 15.61 8.18 6.46
C GLN A 130 15.54 9.63 6.97
N THR A 131 16.68 10.29 7.16
CA THR A 131 16.72 11.67 7.64
C THR A 131 16.22 12.63 6.56
N ASN A 132 15.31 13.53 6.93
CA ASN A 132 14.81 14.58 6.05
C ASN A 132 15.98 15.38 5.44
N GLY A 133 15.94 15.59 4.13
CA GLY A 133 17.00 16.25 3.36
C GLY A 133 18.10 15.31 2.88
N ASN A 134 18.05 14.00 3.17
CA ASN A 134 18.99 13.05 2.58
C ASN A 134 18.82 13.02 1.04
N VAL A 135 19.85 13.48 0.34
CA VAL A 135 19.84 13.63 -1.12
C VAL A 135 19.98 12.27 -1.79
N ILE A 136 19.10 11.98 -2.74
CA ILE A 136 19.02 10.70 -3.45
C ILE A 136 20.13 10.59 -4.49
N GLN A 137 20.57 9.37 -4.72
CA GLN A 137 21.61 9.05 -5.68
C GLN A 137 21.13 8.00 -6.67
N VAL A 138 21.93 7.76 -7.70
CA VAL A 138 21.86 6.53 -8.47
C VAL A 138 22.90 5.54 -7.94
N TRP A 139 22.52 4.27 -7.94
CA TRP A 139 23.40 3.17 -7.56
C TRP A 139 23.12 1.95 -8.42
N THR A 140 24.09 1.04 -8.57
CA THR A 140 23.94 -0.24 -9.26
C THR A 140 22.67 -0.96 -8.78
N CYS A 141 21.77 -1.27 -9.72
CA CYS A 141 20.52 -1.95 -9.39
C CYS A 141 20.80 -3.31 -8.76
N THR A 142 20.26 -3.56 -7.56
CA THR A 142 20.47 -4.80 -6.80
C THR A 142 19.11 -5.32 -6.33
N GLY A 143 18.82 -6.60 -6.61
CA GLY A 143 17.58 -7.23 -6.15
C GLY A 143 17.54 -7.35 -4.62
N GLY A 144 16.38 -7.13 -4.02
CA GLY A 144 16.20 -7.17 -2.56
C GLY A 144 16.85 -6.02 -1.78
N ASN A 145 17.42 -5.02 -2.47
CA ASN A 145 17.93 -3.83 -1.81
C ASN A 145 16.80 -2.85 -1.53
N ALA A 146 16.36 -2.80 -0.27
CA ALA A 146 15.24 -1.96 0.13
C ALA A 146 15.50 -0.44 0.03
N ASN A 147 16.77 -0.01 -0.13
CA ASN A 147 17.09 1.39 -0.44
C ASN A 147 16.71 1.80 -1.87
N GLN A 148 16.45 0.84 -2.76
CA GLN A 148 16.10 1.08 -4.16
C GLN A 148 14.61 0.91 -4.43
N VAL A 149 13.83 0.60 -3.40
CA VAL A 149 12.38 0.42 -3.48
C VAL A 149 11.70 1.77 -3.22
N TRP A 150 10.79 2.15 -4.11
CA TRP A 150 10.02 3.40 -4.09
C TRP A 150 8.56 3.10 -4.39
N ASN A 151 7.73 2.91 -3.37
CA ASN A 151 6.31 2.64 -3.54
C ASN A 151 5.60 3.85 -4.12
N ALA A 152 4.79 3.66 -5.16
CA ALA A 152 3.91 4.71 -5.67
C ALA A 152 2.67 4.82 -4.78
N GLY A 153 2.27 6.04 -4.40
CA GLY A 153 1.16 6.23 -3.46
C GLY A 153 0.49 7.59 -3.56
N TYR A 154 -0.43 7.85 -2.63
CA TYR A 154 -1.17 9.09 -2.54
C TYR A 154 -1.21 9.62 -1.11
N PHE A 155 -1.16 10.95 -0.99
CA PHE A 155 -1.38 11.59 0.30
C PHE A 155 -2.86 11.48 0.71
N HIS A 156 -3.11 11.04 1.93
CA HIS A 156 -4.45 10.66 2.40
C HIS A 156 -5.53 11.77 2.33
N THR A 157 -5.14 13.06 2.26
CA THR A 157 -6.09 14.19 2.12
C THR A 157 -6.28 14.67 0.67
N GLN A 158 -5.52 14.10 -0.27
CA GLN A 158 -5.50 14.49 -1.67
C GLN A 158 -5.66 13.26 -2.58
N LEU A 159 -6.56 12.35 -2.19
CA LEU A 159 -6.81 11.13 -2.95
C LEU A 159 -7.47 11.45 -4.30
N PRO A 160 -7.05 10.79 -5.40
CA PRO A 160 -7.73 10.92 -6.67
C PRO A 160 -9.12 10.26 -6.60
N SER A 161 -9.98 10.55 -7.58
CA SER A 161 -11.21 9.77 -7.72
C SER A 161 -10.91 8.32 -8.09
N LYS A 162 -9.87 8.08 -8.91
CA LYS A 162 -9.43 6.76 -9.34
C LYS A 162 -7.92 6.66 -9.17
N SER A 163 -7.44 5.61 -8.52
CA SER A 163 -6.02 5.30 -8.39
C SER A 163 -5.55 4.36 -9.51
N GLU A 164 -6.41 3.52 -10.10
CA GLU A 164 -6.02 2.56 -11.14
C GLU A 164 -7.00 2.53 -12.32
N ASN A 165 -6.54 2.03 -13.46
CA ASN A 165 -7.38 1.77 -14.62
C ASN A 165 -8.36 0.62 -14.34
N GLY A 166 -9.63 0.78 -14.70
CA GLY A 166 -10.65 -0.25 -14.49
C GLY A 166 -11.31 -0.22 -13.10
N GLN A 167 -10.86 0.68 -12.21
CA GLN A 167 -11.48 0.89 -10.91
C GLN A 167 -12.95 1.30 -11.04
N SER A 168 -13.85 0.60 -10.35
CA SER A 168 -15.31 0.85 -10.38
C SER A 168 -15.75 1.97 -9.45
N GLY A 169 -15.25 1.98 -8.20
CA GLY A 169 -15.60 2.91 -7.13
C GLY A 169 -14.74 4.19 -7.10
N THR A 170 -14.57 4.81 -5.94
CA THR A 170 -13.80 6.06 -5.80
C THR A 170 -12.88 6.04 -4.59
N ASN A 171 -11.66 6.57 -4.71
CA ASN A 171 -10.79 6.78 -3.55
C ASN A 171 -11.04 8.13 -2.84
N ASN A 172 -11.58 9.12 -3.56
CA ASN A 172 -12.02 10.40 -2.98
C ASN A 172 -13.41 10.22 -2.33
N CYS A 173 -13.43 9.54 -1.18
CA CYS A 173 -14.68 9.14 -0.52
C CYS A 173 -15.42 10.30 0.16
N GLY A 174 -14.78 11.44 0.36
CA GLY A 174 -15.29 12.50 1.23
C GLY A 174 -15.41 12.03 2.68
N THR A 175 -16.27 12.69 3.46
CA THR A 175 -16.45 12.39 4.91
C THR A 175 -17.83 11.86 5.26
N THR A 176 -18.79 11.96 4.35
CA THR A 176 -20.19 11.60 4.59
C THR A 176 -20.42 10.14 4.23
N ASN A 177 -20.73 9.32 5.24
CA ASN A 177 -20.95 7.89 5.05
C ASN A 177 -22.35 7.65 4.47
N SER A 178 -22.46 6.65 3.61
CA SER A 178 -23.71 6.23 3.00
C SER A 178 -23.65 4.73 2.74
N GLN A 179 -24.75 4.01 2.92
CA GLN A 179 -24.82 2.60 2.53
C GLN A 179 -24.78 2.39 1.00
N SER A 180 -24.95 3.46 0.21
CA SER A 180 -24.72 3.44 -1.24
C SER A 180 -23.30 3.85 -1.65
N SER A 181 -22.42 4.18 -0.69
CA SER A 181 -21.07 4.64 -0.99
C SER A 181 -20.30 3.63 -1.83
N GLN A 182 -19.54 4.16 -2.80
CA GLN A 182 -18.62 3.42 -3.66
C GLN A 182 -17.17 3.64 -3.24
N CYS A 183 -16.93 3.98 -1.97
CA CYS A 183 -15.59 4.23 -1.45
C CYS A 183 -14.70 2.98 -1.54
N GLN A 184 -13.53 3.14 -2.16
CA GLN A 184 -12.50 2.12 -2.28
C GLN A 184 -11.24 2.48 -1.51
N THR A 185 -11.43 3.11 -0.35
CA THR A 185 -10.34 3.45 0.59
C THR A 185 -10.68 2.87 1.96
N ALA A 186 -9.92 1.86 2.37
CA ALA A 186 -10.05 1.20 3.66
C ALA A 186 -9.06 1.76 4.68
N TRP A 187 -9.37 1.53 5.95
CA TRP A 187 -8.53 1.93 7.07
C TRP A 187 -8.41 0.80 8.09
N ILE A 188 -7.26 0.71 8.77
CA ILE A 188 -7.02 -0.28 9.83
C ILE A 188 -6.19 0.36 10.95
N ASN A 189 -6.77 0.48 12.15
CA ASN A 189 -6.17 1.25 13.26
C ASN A 189 -6.32 0.60 14.63
N ASP A 190 -7.48 -0.01 14.92
CA ASP A 190 -7.79 -0.59 16.24
C ASP A 190 -8.98 -1.56 16.09
N VAL A 191 -9.30 -2.31 17.15
CA VAL A 191 -10.46 -3.22 17.25
C VAL A 191 -11.79 -2.56 16.91
N ASP A 192 -11.92 -1.24 17.13
CA ASP A 192 -13.12 -0.47 16.85
C ASP A 192 -12.96 0.55 15.71
N ASP A 193 -11.82 0.56 15.02
CA ASP A 193 -11.51 1.47 13.90
C ASP A 193 -10.78 0.74 12.77
N PHE A 194 -11.58 0.03 11.97
CA PHE A 194 -11.13 -0.64 10.76
C PHE A 194 -12.23 -0.66 9.70
N CYS A 195 -11.89 -1.10 8.50
CA CYS A 195 -12.81 -1.37 7.41
C CYS A 195 -12.61 -2.79 6.89
N LEU A 196 -13.67 -3.38 6.35
CA LEU A 196 -13.61 -4.60 5.55
C LEU A 196 -14.00 -4.28 4.11
N TRP A 197 -13.40 -4.99 3.17
CA TRP A 197 -13.84 -5.01 1.78
C TRP A 197 -15.04 -5.94 1.66
N ALA A 198 -16.13 -5.47 1.05
CA ALA A 198 -17.29 -6.31 0.76
C ALA A 198 -18.14 -5.75 -0.39
N PRO A 199 -19.04 -6.57 -0.96
CA PRO A 199 -19.59 -6.27 -2.27
C PRO A 199 -20.48 -5.02 -2.27
N PRO A 200 -20.48 -4.22 -3.34
CA PRO A 200 -21.36 -3.06 -3.44
C PRO A 200 -22.85 -3.46 -3.56
N SER A 201 -23.12 -4.68 -4.00
CA SER A 201 -24.42 -5.36 -4.09
C SER A 201 -24.23 -6.83 -3.78
N VAL A 202 -25.29 -7.56 -3.40
CA VAL A 202 -25.20 -8.99 -3.05
C VAL A 202 -24.48 -9.79 -4.14
N GLY A 203 -23.41 -10.48 -3.76
CA GLY A 203 -22.55 -11.27 -4.64
C GLY A 203 -21.49 -12.02 -3.85
N THR A 204 -20.99 -13.13 -4.39
CA THR A 204 -19.90 -13.89 -3.77
C THR A 204 -18.58 -13.14 -3.94
N ILE A 205 -17.67 -13.25 -2.96
CA ILE A 205 -16.38 -12.56 -2.98
C ILE A 205 -15.57 -12.93 -4.23
N GLY A 206 -15.54 -14.21 -4.60
CA GLY A 206 -14.84 -14.64 -5.82
C GLY A 206 -15.38 -14.02 -7.12
N ASP A 207 -16.66 -13.63 -7.17
CA ASP A 207 -17.24 -12.98 -8.36
C ASP A 207 -17.10 -11.45 -8.31
N THR A 208 -16.96 -10.87 -7.12
CA THR A 208 -16.99 -9.42 -6.91
C THR A 208 -15.67 -8.80 -6.49
N GLU A 209 -14.61 -9.60 -6.31
CA GLU A 209 -13.30 -9.20 -5.76
C GLU A 209 -12.72 -7.92 -6.38
N ARG A 210 -13.01 -7.66 -7.66
CA ARG A 210 -12.51 -6.49 -8.40
C ARG A 210 -13.21 -5.19 -8.05
N VAL A 211 -14.43 -5.25 -7.50
CA VAL A 211 -15.35 -4.12 -7.34
C VAL A 211 -15.79 -3.88 -5.90
N GLU A 212 -15.14 -4.54 -4.94
CA GLU A 212 -15.40 -4.39 -3.51
C GLU A 212 -15.33 -2.93 -3.05
N VAL A 213 -16.09 -2.61 -2.01
CA VAL A 213 -16.14 -1.28 -1.38
C VAL A 213 -15.91 -1.37 0.12
N ALA A 214 -15.43 -0.29 0.73
CA ALA A 214 -15.09 -0.26 2.14
C ALA A 214 -16.35 -0.15 3.03
N TYR A 215 -16.50 -1.10 3.96
CA TYR A 215 -17.42 -1.05 5.09
C TYR A 215 -16.63 -0.78 6.37
N CYS A 216 -16.74 0.42 6.91
CA CYS A 216 -15.94 0.86 8.06
C CYS A 216 -16.75 0.86 9.35
N THR A 217 -16.11 0.48 10.45
CA THR A 217 -16.65 0.59 11.82
C THR A 217 -16.71 2.05 12.29
N LYS A 218 -15.91 2.94 11.70
CA LYS A 218 -15.97 4.38 11.96
C LYS A 218 -16.69 5.15 10.87
N THR A 219 -17.58 6.04 11.30
CA THR A 219 -18.21 7.05 10.45
C THR A 219 -17.30 8.28 10.32
N GLY A 220 -17.26 8.89 9.15
CA GLY A 220 -16.42 10.06 8.84
C GLY A 220 -15.40 9.78 7.73
N ARG A 221 -15.43 8.57 7.18
CA ARG A 221 -14.51 8.09 6.12
C ARG A 221 -15.13 8.15 4.72
N GLY A 222 -16.38 8.59 4.60
CA GLY A 222 -17.09 8.61 3.32
C GLY A 222 -17.48 7.22 2.80
N SER A 223 -17.22 6.18 3.58
CA SER A 223 -17.40 4.77 3.24
C SER A 223 -18.82 4.29 3.55
N ARG A 224 -19.08 3.01 3.30
CA ARG A 224 -20.21 2.33 3.94
C ARG A 224 -19.92 2.15 5.42
N THR A 225 -20.98 2.10 6.20
CA THR A 225 -20.88 1.92 7.65
C THR A 225 -21.20 0.48 8.00
N MET A 226 -20.35 -0.15 8.81
CA MET A 226 -20.56 -1.52 9.26
C MET A 226 -21.90 -1.65 10.01
N PRO A 227 -22.85 -2.49 9.56
CA PRO A 227 -24.12 -2.67 10.25
C PRO A 227 -23.95 -3.26 11.65
N ASN A 228 -24.78 -2.84 12.59
CA ASN A 228 -24.76 -3.40 13.95
C ASN A 228 -25.10 -4.90 13.92
N GLY A 229 -24.36 -5.68 14.71
CA GLY A 229 -24.47 -7.14 14.75
C GLY A 229 -23.90 -7.85 13.53
N ALA A 230 -23.21 -7.16 12.61
CA ALA A 230 -22.40 -7.81 11.58
C ALA A 230 -21.13 -8.43 12.17
N LEU A 231 -20.59 -7.85 13.24
CA LEU A 231 -19.41 -8.36 13.94
C LEU A 231 -19.85 -9.01 15.25
N THR A 232 -19.41 -10.25 15.49
CA THR A 232 -19.68 -11.00 16.73
C THR A 232 -18.41 -11.31 17.52
N GLY A 233 -17.24 -11.22 16.89
CA GLY A 233 -15.92 -11.20 17.55
C GLY A 233 -14.91 -10.45 16.69
N VAL A 234 -13.99 -9.72 17.32
CA VAL A 234 -12.90 -8.98 16.66
C VAL A 234 -11.65 -9.03 17.51
N HIS A 235 -10.55 -9.49 16.94
CA HIS A 235 -9.23 -9.41 17.53
C HIS A 235 -8.35 -8.53 16.66
N PHE A 236 -7.83 -7.45 17.24
CA PHE A 236 -6.84 -6.59 16.62
C PHE A 236 -5.48 -6.78 17.28
N VAL A 237 -4.43 -6.86 16.47
CA VAL A 237 -3.05 -6.87 16.93
C VAL A 237 -2.22 -5.85 16.16
N LYS A 238 -1.38 -5.12 16.89
CA LYS A 238 -0.29 -4.32 16.33
C LYS A 238 1.04 -5.00 16.64
N THR A 239 1.81 -5.29 15.61
CA THR A 239 3.17 -5.85 15.71
C THR A 239 4.21 -4.78 15.31
N PRO A 240 5.52 -5.10 15.34
CA PRO A 240 6.54 -4.23 14.78
C PRO A 240 6.36 -3.94 13.28
N ASP A 241 5.98 -4.95 12.49
CA ASP A 241 5.97 -4.85 11.01
C ASP A 241 4.58 -4.84 10.38
N TYR A 242 3.50 -5.13 11.11
CA TYR A 242 2.14 -5.09 10.57
C TYR A 242 1.05 -4.82 11.62
N VAL A 243 -0.13 -4.47 11.13
CA VAL A 243 -1.37 -4.55 11.89
C VAL A 243 -2.26 -5.61 11.29
N GLN A 244 -3.02 -6.29 12.14
CA GLN A 244 -3.93 -7.33 11.73
C GLN A 244 -5.23 -7.23 12.51
N VAL A 245 -6.35 -7.41 11.82
CA VAL A 245 -7.67 -7.55 12.42
C VAL A 245 -8.32 -8.83 11.91
N THR A 246 -8.75 -9.69 12.83
CA THR A 246 -9.37 -10.98 12.57
C THR A 246 -10.70 -11.06 13.32
N GLY A 247 -11.61 -11.92 12.87
CA GLY A 247 -12.85 -12.10 13.62
C GLY A 247 -13.93 -12.87 12.87
N VAL A 248 -15.11 -12.86 13.48
CA VAL A 248 -16.28 -13.63 13.06
C VAL A 248 -17.54 -12.77 13.12
N GLY A 249 -18.54 -13.11 12.30
CA GLY A 249 -19.67 -12.24 12.05
C GLY A 249 -20.83 -12.86 11.27
N ASP A 250 -21.78 -12.00 10.91
CA ASP A 250 -22.85 -12.25 9.94
C ASP A 250 -22.68 -11.28 8.77
N PHE A 251 -21.89 -11.69 7.77
CA PHE A 251 -21.52 -10.83 6.65
C PHE A 251 -22.55 -10.83 5.51
N THR A 252 -23.67 -11.55 5.69
CA THR A 252 -24.88 -11.32 4.91
C THR A 252 -25.42 -9.89 5.06
N LYS A 253 -25.06 -9.22 6.16
CA LYS A 253 -25.37 -7.81 6.39
C LYS A 253 -24.54 -6.84 5.54
N ILE A 254 -23.43 -7.28 4.95
CA ILE A 254 -22.56 -6.49 4.08
C ILE A 254 -22.47 -7.08 2.66
N ASN A 255 -23.57 -7.68 2.20
CA ASN A 255 -23.78 -8.18 0.85
C ASN A 255 -23.06 -9.49 0.48
N ILE A 256 -22.49 -10.22 1.43
CA ILE A 256 -21.92 -11.54 1.15
C ILE A 256 -23.02 -12.61 1.32
N PRO A 257 -23.37 -13.40 0.30
CA PRO A 257 -24.44 -14.38 0.41
C PRO A 257 -24.07 -15.49 1.40
N ARG A 258 -25.08 -16.02 2.09
CA ARG A 258 -24.88 -17.14 3.01
C ARG A 258 -24.33 -18.36 2.26
N GLY A 259 -23.35 -19.03 2.86
CA GLY A 259 -22.66 -20.17 2.28
C GLY A 259 -21.53 -19.81 1.33
N ASP A 260 -21.21 -18.53 1.14
CA ASP A 260 -19.98 -18.13 0.46
C ASP A 260 -18.76 -18.50 1.31
N ALA A 261 -17.87 -19.31 0.74
CA ALA A 261 -16.63 -19.73 1.38
C ALA A 261 -15.61 -18.58 1.47
N GLY A 262 -15.85 -17.49 0.74
CA GLY A 262 -15.01 -16.30 0.73
C GLY A 262 -13.97 -16.30 -0.39
N GLY A 263 -13.04 -15.36 -0.29
CA GLY A 263 -11.94 -15.20 -1.23
C GLY A 263 -10.84 -14.30 -0.68
N GLU A 264 -9.73 -14.27 -1.40
CA GLU A 264 -8.60 -13.38 -1.11
C GLU A 264 -8.77 -12.03 -1.82
N LEU A 265 -8.36 -10.97 -1.14
CA LEU A 265 -8.32 -9.60 -1.64
C LEU A 265 -6.97 -8.98 -1.26
N ASP A 266 -6.32 -8.30 -2.21
CA ASP A 266 -4.93 -7.84 -2.09
C ASP A 266 -4.64 -6.66 -3.07
N PRO A 267 -3.52 -5.93 -2.95
CA PRO A 267 -3.20 -4.76 -3.76
C PRO A 267 -2.71 -5.06 -5.19
N HIS A 268 -2.41 -6.31 -5.54
CA HIS A 268 -1.75 -6.66 -6.81
C HIS A 268 -2.61 -7.51 -7.73
N GLY A 269 -3.49 -8.37 -7.19
CA GLY A 269 -4.38 -9.26 -7.95
C GLY A 269 -3.68 -10.14 -9.00
N ALA A 270 -4.46 -10.85 -9.80
CA ALA A 270 -3.91 -11.75 -10.82
C ALA A 270 -3.36 -11.04 -12.06
N ASP A 271 -3.90 -9.85 -12.39
CA ASP A 271 -3.53 -9.05 -13.56
C ASP A 271 -2.56 -7.90 -13.25
N GLY A 272 -2.04 -7.83 -12.02
CA GLY A 272 -1.21 -6.73 -11.55
C GLY A 272 -1.99 -5.48 -11.13
N ASN A 273 -3.32 -5.54 -11.13
CA ASN A 273 -4.19 -4.56 -10.51
C ASN A 273 -4.79 -5.17 -9.23
N GLY A 274 -5.00 -4.35 -8.21
CA GLY A 274 -5.55 -4.85 -6.94
C GLY A 274 -6.94 -5.48 -7.08
N ASN A 275 -7.31 -6.25 -6.06
CA ASN A 275 -8.64 -6.80 -5.84
C ASN A 275 -9.10 -6.32 -4.45
N PRO A 276 -9.88 -5.22 -4.32
CA PRO A 276 -10.49 -4.46 -5.41
C PRO A 276 -9.51 -3.57 -6.19
N VAL A 277 -9.83 -3.38 -7.47
CA VAL A 277 -9.02 -2.56 -8.39
C VAL A 277 -8.98 -1.13 -7.87
N GLY A 278 -7.77 -0.58 -7.69
CA GLY A 278 -7.58 0.74 -7.08
C GLY A 278 -7.97 0.84 -5.60
N GLY A 279 -8.02 -0.29 -4.88
CA GLY A 279 -8.20 -0.32 -3.43
C GLY A 279 -7.00 0.30 -2.70
N LEU A 280 -7.23 1.28 -1.85
CA LEU A 280 -6.18 1.89 -1.02
C LEU A 280 -6.40 1.59 0.45
N VAL A 281 -5.33 1.32 1.20
CA VAL A 281 -5.39 1.02 2.64
C VAL A 281 -4.53 2.02 3.40
N TYR A 282 -5.10 2.61 4.46
CA TYR A 282 -4.42 3.57 5.32
C TYR A 282 -4.48 3.17 6.80
N GLY A 283 -3.53 3.64 7.60
CA GLY A 283 -3.58 3.48 9.04
C GLY A 283 -2.71 4.46 9.81
N ASN A 284 -2.91 4.47 11.12
CA ASN A 284 -2.21 5.37 12.04
C ASN A 284 -1.16 4.66 12.90
N SER A 285 -1.03 3.33 12.77
CA SER A 285 -0.24 2.50 13.68
C SER A 285 1.27 2.66 13.51
N PHE A 286 1.70 3.05 12.31
CA PHE A 286 3.11 3.19 11.90
C PHE A 286 3.48 4.60 11.45
N GLY A 287 2.54 5.54 11.50
CA GLY A 287 2.70 6.91 11.00
C GLY A 287 1.34 7.60 10.96
N ASN A 288 1.30 8.92 10.78
CA ASN A 288 0.03 9.63 10.70
C ASN A 288 -0.61 9.42 9.31
N ALA A 289 -1.71 8.64 9.27
CA ALA A 289 -2.43 8.31 8.04
C ALA A 289 -1.51 7.80 6.92
N LEU A 290 -0.68 6.82 7.27
CA LEU A 290 0.26 6.18 6.38
C LEU A 290 -0.47 5.25 5.41
N GLN A 291 -0.07 5.26 4.13
CA GLN A 291 -0.55 4.26 3.17
C GLN A 291 0.17 2.93 3.41
N TYR A 292 -0.59 1.84 3.46
CA TYR A 292 -0.08 0.48 3.49
C TYR A 292 -0.17 -0.10 2.08
N HIS A 293 0.98 -0.27 1.43
CA HIS A 293 1.08 -0.75 0.04
C HIS A 293 0.99 -2.27 -0.06
N GLU A 294 1.35 -2.97 1.01
CA GLU A 294 1.27 -4.43 1.08
C GLU A 294 0.23 -4.80 2.14
N TRP A 295 -0.81 -5.48 1.70
CA TRP A 295 -1.89 -5.93 2.55
C TRP A 295 -2.54 -7.16 1.94
N THR A 296 -3.15 -7.98 2.78
CA THR A 296 -3.94 -9.14 2.35
C THR A 296 -5.18 -9.18 3.22
N SER A 297 -6.31 -9.56 2.64
CA SER A 297 -7.52 -9.84 3.40
C SER A 297 -8.27 -11.02 2.84
N PHE A 298 -8.92 -11.76 3.73
CA PHE A 298 -9.88 -12.77 3.37
C PHE A 298 -11.17 -12.49 4.10
N ILE A 299 -12.29 -12.74 3.43
CA ILE A 299 -13.61 -12.61 4.03
C ILE A 299 -14.56 -13.63 3.42
N SER A 300 -15.36 -14.27 4.25
CA SER A 300 -16.43 -15.19 3.87
C SER A 300 -17.78 -14.66 4.39
N ASP A 301 -18.83 -15.49 4.37
CA ASP A 301 -20.11 -15.13 4.96
C ASP A 301 -20.07 -14.98 6.50
N SER A 302 -19.03 -15.49 7.16
CA SER A 302 -18.98 -15.64 8.62
C SER A 302 -17.63 -15.38 9.28
N GLU A 303 -16.53 -15.33 8.54
CA GLU A 303 -15.19 -15.01 9.06
C GLU A 303 -14.49 -13.93 8.23
N PHE A 304 -13.53 -13.24 8.85
CA PHE A 304 -12.65 -12.31 8.15
C PHE A 304 -11.28 -12.23 8.81
N CYS A 305 -10.31 -11.79 8.01
CA CYS A 305 -8.98 -11.40 8.46
C CYS A 305 -8.41 -10.39 7.47
N PHE A 306 -7.73 -9.38 8.00
CA PHE A 306 -7.15 -8.31 7.21
C PHE A 306 -5.84 -7.89 7.87
N ARG A 307 -4.74 -8.06 7.16
CA ARG A 307 -3.39 -7.65 7.57
C ARG A 307 -2.88 -6.58 6.64
N ALA A 308 -2.26 -5.55 7.21
CA ALA A 308 -1.58 -4.49 6.46
C ALA A 308 -0.16 -4.31 7.00
N CYS A 309 0.82 -4.40 6.11
CA CYS A 309 2.23 -4.53 6.44
C CYS A 309 3.03 -3.28 6.07
N THR A 310 4.16 -3.10 6.75
CA THR A 310 5.08 -2.01 6.49
C THR A 310 6.53 -2.47 6.56
N GLY A 311 7.45 -1.60 6.14
CA GLY A 311 8.88 -1.85 6.16
C GLY A 311 9.36 -2.76 5.01
N PRO A 312 10.64 -3.16 5.05
CA PRO A 312 11.31 -3.83 3.94
C PRO A 312 10.80 -5.26 3.66
N ASN A 313 10.13 -5.89 4.63
CA ASN A 313 9.57 -7.23 4.51
C ASN A 313 8.05 -7.22 4.27
N ALA A 314 7.45 -6.07 3.96
CA ALA A 314 6.00 -5.92 3.91
C ALA A 314 5.31 -6.94 2.98
N ALA A 315 5.84 -7.14 1.77
CA ALA A 315 5.30 -8.12 0.81
C ALA A 315 5.42 -9.57 1.29
N LYS A 316 6.44 -9.87 2.10
CA LYS A 316 6.61 -11.20 2.70
C LYS A 316 5.65 -11.43 3.87
N ASN A 317 5.40 -10.39 4.66
CA ASN A 317 4.53 -10.45 5.84
C ASN A 317 3.03 -10.42 5.47
N CYS A 318 2.70 -9.82 4.33
CA CYS A 318 1.38 -9.77 3.70
C CYS A 318 1.41 -10.49 2.36
N ASN A 319 1.84 -11.76 2.38
CA ASN A 319 1.93 -12.57 1.18
C ASN A 319 0.52 -12.96 0.71
N HIS A 320 0.34 -13.02 -0.61
CA HIS A 320 -0.95 -13.15 -1.27
C HIS A 320 -0.99 -14.27 -2.33
N ILE A 321 -0.24 -15.35 -2.09
CA ILE A 321 -0.12 -16.52 -2.99
C ILE A 321 -0.82 -17.78 -2.45
N TYR A 322 -1.59 -17.65 -1.37
CA TYR A 322 -2.17 -18.75 -0.61
C TYR A 322 -3.71 -18.58 -0.50
N ASP A 323 -4.32 -18.27 -1.63
CA ASP A 323 -5.72 -17.87 -1.80
C ASP A 323 -6.73 -18.92 -1.31
N VAL A 324 -6.41 -20.21 -1.39
CA VAL A 324 -7.34 -21.29 -0.99
C VAL A 324 -7.21 -21.71 0.47
N MET A 325 -6.30 -21.11 1.24
CA MET A 325 -6.00 -21.54 2.61
C MET A 325 -6.91 -20.87 3.66
N GLY A 326 -7.51 -19.73 3.32
CA GLY A 326 -8.45 -19.00 4.20
C GLY A 326 -7.79 -18.34 5.41
N CYS A 327 -8.61 -17.79 6.30
CA CYS A 327 -8.13 -16.92 7.37
C CYS A 327 -7.27 -17.61 8.42
N PHE A 328 -7.76 -18.73 8.95
CA PHE A 328 -7.08 -19.44 10.04
C PHE A 328 -5.67 -19.92 9.69
N TRP A 329 -5.42 -20.21 8.41
CA TRP A 329 -4.11 -20.66 7.96
C TRP A 329 -3.18 -19.49 7.61
N ASN A 330 -3.68 -18.48 6.89
CA ASN A 330 -2.88 -17.35 6.46
C ASN A 330 -2.59 -16.35 7.58
N MET A 331 -3.52 -16.16 8.51
CA MET A 331 -3.44 -15.16 9.58
C MET A 331 -3.86 -15.75 10.94
N PRO A 332 -3.09 -16.70 11.49
CA PRO A 332 -3.43 -17.33 12.77
C PRO A 332 -3.55 -16.29 13.89
N ALA A 333 -4.69 -16.28 14.58
CA ALA A 333 -4.99 -15.33 15.66
C ALA A 333 -6.19 -15.82 16.50
N ASN A 334 -6.71 -14.94 17.35
CA ASN A 334 -7.98 -15.16 18.03
C ASN A 334 -9.16 -14.88 17.06
N TYR A 335 -10.11 -15.81 17.01
CA TYR A 335 -11.37 -15.71 16.24
C TYR A 335 -12.61 -15.99 17.11
N ASP A 336 -12.45 -15.98 18.43
CA ASP A 336 -13.51 -16.35 19.36
C ASP A 336 -14.69 -15.37 19.29
N SER A 337 -15.89 -15.92 19.09
CA SER A 337 -17.12 -15.13 19.18
C SER A 337 -17.31 -14.60 20.60
N GLY A 338 -17.78 -13.35 20.70
CA GLY A 338 -17.94 -12.63 21.97
C GLY A 338 -16.66 -11.95 22.48
N VAL A 339 -15.51 -12.18 21.84
CA VAL A 339 -14.26 -11.50 22.17
C VAL A 339 -14.08 -10.28 21.27
N PHE A 340 -13.89 -9.11 21.87
CA PHE A 340 -13.50 -7.90 21.16
C PHE A 340 -12.30 -7.29 21.86
N GLU A 341 -11.12 -7.38 21.26
CA GLU A 341 -9.88 -6.94 21.89
C GLU A 341 -8.86 -6.32 20.93
N SER A 342 -7.98 -5.51 21.52
CA SER A 342 -6.89 -4.82 20.85
C SER A 342 -5.60 -5.06 21.62
N CYS A 343 -4.63 -5.71 20.99
CA CYS A 343 -3.41 -6.20 21.62
C CYS A 343 -2.15 -5.63 20.95
N GLN A 344 -1.03 -5.66 21.67
CA GLN A 344 0.30 -5.67 21.05
C GLN A 344 0.67 -7.13 20.73
N GLY A 345 1.48 -7.37 19.71
CA GLY A 345 1.93 -8.72 19.36
C GLY A 345 3.33 -8.73 18.77
N ASN A 346 3.87 -9.94 18.69
CA ASN A 346 5.06 -10.21 17.88
C ASN A 346 4.65 -10.48 16.42
N ASP A 347 5.60 -10.38 15.50
CA ASP A 347 5.36 -10.82 14.12
C ASP A 347 5.17 -12.34 14.06
N ASP A 348 4.18 -12.76 13.27
CA ASP A 348 3.97 -14.16 12.92
C ASP A 348 5.11 -14.70 12.05
N LEU A 349 5.19 -16.02 11.99
CA LEU A 349 5.98 -16.67 10.95
C LEU A 349 5.40 -16.32 9.57
N PRO A 350 6.25 -16.01 8.58
CA PRO A 350 5.78 -15.73 7.22
C PRO A 350 4.96 -16.87 6.64
N MET A 351 3.85 -16.56 5.95
CA MET A 351 2.96 -17.56 5.37
C MET A 351 3.74 -18.57 4.52
N GLY A 352 3.49 -19.86 4.75
CA GLY A 352 4.08 -20.96 4.01
C GLY A 352 5.55 -21.27 4.33
N VAL A 353 6.19 -20.59 5.29
CA VAL A 353 7.61 -20.81 5.63
C VAL A 353 7.75 -21.70 6.88
N TYR A 354 8.18 -22.94 6.68
CA TYR A 354 8.37 -23.94 7.73
C TYR A 354 9.87 -24.22 7.93
N GLY A 355 10.47 -23.52 8.89
CA GLY A 355 11.91 -23.59 9.15
C GLY A 355 12.71 -23.02 7.96
N THR A 356 13.46 -23.88 7.27
CA THR A 356 14.22 -23.51 6.06
C THR A 356 13.49 -23.87 4.75
N SER A 357 12.26 -24.38 4.84
CA SER A 357 11.47 -24.82 3.69
C SER A 357 10.29 -23.87 3.43
N THR A 358 9.93 -23.71 2.16
CA THR A 358 8.73 -22.98 1.75
C THR A 358 7.76 -23.97 1.12
N TRP A 359 6.55 -24.02 1.64
CA TRP A 359 5.44 -24.74 1.05
C TRP A 359 4.70 -23.83 0.06
N PHE A 360 4.23 -24.41 -1.04
CA PHE A 360 3.45 -23.73 -2.06
C PHE A 360 2.09 -24.40 -2.19
N GLN A 361 1.06 -23.59 -2.43
CA GLN A 361 -0.31 -24.06 -2.59
C GLN A 361 -0.43 -25.18 -3.62
N GLY A 362 -1.26 -26.19 -3.31
CA GLY A 362 -1.49 -27.36 -4.16
C GLY A 362 -0.50 -28.51 -3.94
N VAL A 363 0.53 -28.34 -3.11
CA VAL A 363 1.48 -29.41 -2.76
C VAL A 363 0.96 -30.24 -1.59
N ASN A 364 0.99 -31.57 -1.72
CA ASN A 364 0.55 -32.50 -0.68
C ASN A 364 1.73 -33.14 0.10
N PRO A 365 1.61 -33.29 1.44
CA PRO A 365 0.50 -32.85 2.27
C PRO A 365 0.53 -31.34 2.52
N THR A 366 -0.64 -30.72 2.62
CA THR A 366 -0.77 -29.35 3.13
C THR A 366 -0.36 -29.31 4.61
N PRO A 367 0.61 -28.48 5.01
CA PRO A 367 1.03 -28.38 6.40
C PRO A 367 -0.04 -27.68 7.26
N PRO A 368 -0.05 -27.92 8.58
CA PRO A 368 -0.93 -27.18 9.49
C PRO A 368 -0.55 -25.71 9.50
N ALA A 369 -1.53 -24.86 9.84
CA ALA A 369 -1.30 -23.43 10.06
C ALA A 369 -0.16 -23.19 11.06
N HIS A 370 0.54 -22.07 10.92
CA HIS A 370 1.47 -21.62 11.96
C HIS A 370 0.71 -21.36 13.27
N PRO A 371 1.36 -21.54 14.44
CA PRO A 371 0.79 -21.07 15.69
C PRO A 371 0.67 -19.54 15.63
N ALA A 372 -0.40 -19.00 16.20
CA ALA A 372 -0.52 -17.55 16.38
C ALA A 372 0.64 -17.02 17.22
N ALA A 373 1.25 -15.91 16.81
CA ALA A 373 2.27 -15.25 17.59
C ALA A 373 1.72 -14.79 18.94
N ALA A 374 2.62 -14.63 19.91
CA ALA A 374 2.27 -14.16 21.23
C ALA A 374 1.70 -12.73 21.16
N SER A 375 0.53 -12.54 21.78
CA SER A 375 -0.09 -11.24 22.01
C SER A 375 -0.01 -10.85 23.49
N SER A 376 -0.04 -9.55 23.76
CA SER A 376 0.07 -8.98 25.10
C SER A 376 -0.60 -7.61 25.18
N GLN A 377 -0.74 -7.08 26.40
CA GLN A 377 -1.32 -5.76 26.64
C GLN A 377 -2.71 -5.58 26.02
N CYS A 378 -3.50 -6.66 25.98
CA CYS A 378 -4.81 -6.68 25.37
C CYS A 378 -5.81 -5.81 26.13
N ARG A 379 -6.45 -4.90 25.40
CA ARG A 379 -7.57 -4.08 25.86
C ARG A 379 -8.85 -4.61 25.25
N THR A 380 -9.80 -5.02 26.08
CA THR A 380 -11.11 -5.47 25.63
C THR A 380 -12.10 -4.31 25.48
N VAL A 381 -13.06 -4.47 24.58
CA VAL A 381 -14.27 -3.66 24.48
C VAL A 381 -15.50 -4.57 24.57
N PRO A 382 -16.67 -4.08 25.01
CA PRO A 382 -17.84 -4.95 25.11
C PRO A 382 -18.38 -5.42 23.75
N THR A 383 -18.25 -4.57 22.73
CA THR A 383 -18.72 -4.81 21.36
C THR A 383 -18.08 -3.80 20.41
N VAL A 384 -18.16 -4.07 19.11
CA VAL A 384 -17.79 -3.14 18.03
C VAL A 384 -19.05 -2.73 17.29
N THR A 385 -19.34 -1.43 17.29
CA THR A 385 -20.48 -0.83 16.59
C THR A 385 -20.03 0.38 15.78
N ALA A 386 -20.80 0.71 14.76
CA ALA A 386 -20.64 1.93 13.99
C ALA A 386 -20.61 3.18 14.88
N THR A 387 -19.47 3.88 14.93
CA THR A 387 -19.32 5.10 15.75
C THR A 387 -18.57 6.20 15.02
N PRO A 388 -18.77 7.48 15.32
CA PRO A 388 -17.98 8.56 14.74
C PRO A 388 -16.48 8.38 15.01
N LEU A 389 -15.66 8.79 14.03
CA LEU A 389 -14.23 9.01 14.25
C LEU A 389 -14.06 9.83 15.53
N LYS A 390 -13.18 9.36 16.42
CA LYS A 390 -12.81 10.12 17.62
C LYS A 390 -12.25 11.45 17.12
N ARG A 391 -13.01 12.55 17.25
CA ARG A 391 -12.45 13.88 17.02
C ARG A 391 -11.25 13.97 17.96
N ARG A 392 -10.04 14.17 17.43
CA ARG A 392 -8.93 14.64 18.25
C ARG A 392 -9.43 15.95 18.84
N ARG A 393 -9.87 15.95 20.11
CA ARG A 393 -10.08 17.19 20.84
C ARG A 393 -8.73 17.88 20.77
N GLU A 394 -8.68 18.96 20.02
CA GLU A 394 -7.46 19.70 19.77
C GLU A 394 -6.72 19.95 21.08
N VAL A 395 -5.43 19.63 21.02
CA VAL A 395 -4.40 20.13 21.93
C VAL A 395 -4.33 21.68 21.94
N MET A 396 -5.18 22.38 21.17
CA MET A 396 -5.34 23.84 21.14
C MET A 396 -5.73 24.51 22.46
N LYS A 397 -6.19 23.78 23.50
CA LYS A 397 -6.49 24.42 24.80
C LYS A 397 -5.28 24.67 25.71
N ARG A 398 -4.06 24.25 25.36
CA ARG A 398 -2.85 24.53 26.17
C ARG A 398 -1.85 25.51 25.57
N ALA A 399 -2.08 26.03 24.36
CA ALA A 399 -1.17 26.99 23.71
C ALA A 399 -1.53 28.48 23.93
N PHE A 400 -2.63 28.78 24.63
CA PHE A 400 -3.08 30.16 24.89
C PHE A 400 -3.36 30.41 26.38
N ALA A 401 -2.46 29.98 27.26
CA ALA A 401 -2.36 30.59 28.58
C ALA A 401 -1.37 31.77 28.47
N PRO A 402 -1.79 33.04 28.67
CA PRO A 402 -0.85 34.14 28.73
C PRO A 402 0.11 33.92 29.92
N ALA A 403 1.40 34.13 29.68
CA ALA A 403 2.41 34.07 30.72
C ALA A 403 2.08 35.08 31.85
N PRO A 404 2.26 34.73 33.13
CA PRO A 404 2.08 35.69 34.22
C PRO A 404 3.12 36.82 34.10
N ALA A 405 2.65 38.05 34.29
CA ALA A 405 3.49 39.24 34.25
C ALA A 405 4.57 39.18 35.35
N PRO A 406 5.81 39.62 35.07
CA PRO A 406 6.85 39.68 36.08
C PRO A 406 6.54 40.78 37.10
N LEU A 407 6.73 40.46 38.39
CA LEU A 407 6.71 41.40 39.51
C LEU A 407 8.00 42.22 39.57
#